data_AF-A0ABD5SM09-F1
#
_entry.id   AF-A0ABD5SM09-F1
#
_cell.length_a   1.000
_cell.length_b   1.000
_cell.length_c   1.000
_cell.angle_alpha   90.00
_cell.angle_beta   90.00
_cell.angle_gamma   90.00
#
_symmetry.space_group_name_H-M   'P 1'
#
loop_
_entity.id
_entity.type
_entity.pdbx_description
1 polymer ?
#
loop_
_entity_poly.entity_id
_entity_poly.type
_entity_poly.pdbx_seq_one_letter_code
_entity_poly.pdbx_strand_id
1 'polypeptide(L)'
;MRRSLVIAVVLLALAFVLVGGPSMLLSLSTSQIGSEEPADRKPTPDVVSFDDSESGFWEYLSPREGFQKRSPVNVIVRGDVDDIEQILTEAGGGDWSEINESEEEALPDTYSLTGGNASDNESENVSNNATRPTTETIPNESVNNTTNESVNNTTDNESRGRIPSLNWGKADGGVRYAYVDPGPNESGYWTTETLQLEDGDYYGQRNHIRLYESPNEDDDWVAMQTHSEHFDWFTLRHRVHGSQSAQRKVESGFMAHPQIDAQEDVSRIYLDNGNSSDADGWATLVELAGLLVIPTLVGIRSGRRDADAASDAGRSAERV
;
A
#
# COMPACT_ATOMS: atom_id res chain seq x y z
N MET A 1 -76.49 -2.04 -10.63
CA MET A 1 -75.91 -2.21 -11.98
C MET A 1 -74.80 -1.19 -12.32
N ARG A 2 -74.80 0.05 -11.81
CA ARG A 2 -73.75 1.04 -12.15
C ARG A 2 -72.41 0.88 -11.42
N ARG A 3 -72.39 0.27 -10.23
CA ARG A 3 -71.15 0.06 -9.44
C ARG A 3 -70.37 -1.19 -9.86
N SER A 4 -71.05 -2.17 -10.42
CA SER A 4 -70.47 -3.42 -10.93
C SER A 4 -69.65 -3.20 -12.22
N LEU A 5 -70.05 -2.22 -13.03
CA LEU A 5 -69.40 -1.91 -14.30
C LEU A 5 -68.07 -1.17 -14.10
N VAL A 6 -67.98 -0.32 -13.07
CA VAL A 6 -66.75 0.41 -12.73
C VAL A 6 -65.65 -0.54 -12.27
N ILE A 7 -65.99 -1.54 -11.46
CA ILE A 7 -65.02 -2.52 -10.96
C ILE A 7 -64.48 -3.40 -12.10
N ALA A 8 -65.34 -3.78 -13.06
CA ALA A 8 -64.92 -4.55 -14.23
C ALA A 8 -63.97 -3.75 -15.14
N VAL A 9 -64.20 -2.44 -15.31
CA VAL A 9 -63.33 -1.58 -16.13
C VAL A 9 -61.96 -1.37 -15.47
N VAL A 10 -61.91 -1.19 -14.14
CA VAL A 10 -60.64 -1.01 -13.42
C VAL A 10 -59.80 -2.29 -13.45
N LEU A 11 -60.41 -3.47 -13.31
CA LEU A 11 -59.69 -4.73 -13.38
C LEU A 11 -59.16 -5.04 -14.80
N LEU A 12 -59.89 -4.62 -15.84
CA LEU A 12 -59.46 -4.79 -17.23
C LEU A 12 -58.30 -3.86 -17.61
N ALA A 13 -58.28 -2.64 -17.05
CA ALA A 13 -57.15 -1.72 -17.19
C ALA A 13 -55.89 -2.24 -16.46
N LEU A 14 -56.04 -2.83 -15.27
CA LEU A 14 -54.91 -3.41 -14.54
C LEU A 14 -54.31 -4.64 -15.24
N ALA A 15 -55.16 -5.45 -15.89
CA ALA A 15 -54.72 -6.62 -16.66
C ALA A 15 -53.94 -6.24 -17.95
N PHE A 16 -54.29 -5.12 -18.58
CA PHE A 16 -53.56 -4.62 -19.76
C PHE A 16 -52.17 -4.08 -19.41
N VAL A 17 -51.99 -3.51 -18.21
CA VAL A 17 -50.70 -3.00 -17.73
C VAL A 17 -49.77 -4.15 -17.27
N LEU A 18 -50.32 -5.25 -16.74
CA LEU A 18 -49.52 -6.35 -16.20
C LEU A 18 -49.21 -7.49 -17.19
N VAL A 19 -49.89 -7.57 -18.34
CA VAL A 19 -49.69 -8.68 -19.31
C VAL A 19 -49.45 -8.19 -20.75
N GLY A 20 -49.49 -6.88 -21.01
CA GLY A 20 -49.52 -6.33 -22.37
C GLY A 20 -48.48 -5.26 -22.68
N GLY A 21 -47.19 -5.52 -22.42
CA GLY A 21 -46.10 -4.75 -23.01
C GLY A 21 -45.67 -5.38 -24.35
N PRO A 22 -45.78 -4.71 -25.50
CA PRO A 22 -45.54 -5.31 -26.81
C PRO A 22 -44.06 -5.65 -27.01
N SER A 23 -43.74 -6.94 -26.95
CA SER A 23 -42.61 -7.51 -27.68
C SER A 23 -42.86 -7.37 -29.17
N MET A 24 -42.20 -6.43 -29.85
CA MET A 24 -41.94 -6.50 -31.29
C MET A 24 -40.75 -5.61 -31.67
N LEU A 25 -39.76 -6.27 -32.32
CA LEU A 25 -38.68 -5.75 -33.16
C LEU A 25 -37.37 -5.32 -32.47
N LEU A 26 -36.64 -6.33 -31.97
CA LEU A 26 -35.19 -6.38 -32.10
C LEU A 26 -34.81 -6.37 -33.60
N SER A 27 -34.58 -5.20 -34.17
CA SER A 27 -33.86 -5.08 -35.44
C SER A 27 -32.37 -5.27 -35.16
N LEU A 28 -31.83 -6.44 -35.54
CA LEU A 28 -30.41 -6.58 -35.82
C LEU A 28 -30.12 -5.79 -37.11
N SER A 29 -29.63 -4.56 -36.97
CA SER A 29 -28.85 -3.92 -38.04
C SER A 29 -27.38 -4.25 -37.80
N THR A 30 -26.90 -5.26 -38.51
CA THR A 30 -25.48 -5.32 -38.88
C THR A 30 -25.22 -4.28 -39.97
N SER A 31 -23.96 -3.82 -40.06
CA SER A 31 -23.37 -2.84 -41.00
C SER A 31 -23.70 -1.35 -40.76
N GLN A 32 -22.71 -0.56 -40.34
CA GLN A 32 -21.77 0.13 -41.25
C GLN A 32 -20.83 1.08 -40.48
N ILE A 33 -19.58 0.66 -40.29
CA ILE A 33 -18.30 1.41 -40.40
C ILE A 33 -18.28 2.88 -39.90
N GLY A 34 -17.46 3.13 -38.87
CA GLY A 34 -16.90 4.47 -38.62
C GLY A 34 -16.50 4.77 -37.19
N SER A 35 -15.43 4.11 -36.72
CA SER A 35 -14.41 4.58 -35.77
C SER A 35 -13.78 3.36 -35.11
N GLU A 36 -12.53 3.06 -35.46
CA GLU A 36 -11.65 2.24 -34.63
C GLU A 36 -11.45 2.98 -33.30
N GLU A 37 -12.37 2.79 -32.37
CA GLU A 37 -12.11 3.00 -30.96
C GLU A 37 -11.19 1.86 -30.50
N PRO A 38 -10.05 2.13 -29.85
CA PRO A 38 -9.14 1.08 -29.43
C PRO A 38 -9.88 0.17 -28.44
N ALA A 39 -10.17 -1.04 -28.90
CA ALA A 39 -10.67 -2.12 -28.09
C ALA A 39 -9.58 -2.54 -27.09
N ASP A 40 -9.51 -1.89 -25.92
CA ASP A 40 -8.90 -2.47 -24.71
C ASP A 40 -9.07 -1.71 -23.38
N ARG A 41 -9.93 -0.67 -23.30
CA ARG A 41 -10.25 -0.11 -21.98
C ARG A 41 -11.27 -0.99 -21.27
N LYS A 42 -10.79 -1.86 -20.37
CA LYS A 42 -11.63 -2.41 -19.29
C LYS A 42 -12.32 -1.22 -18.61
N PRO A 43 -13.65 -1.26 -18.38
CA PRO A 43 -14.33 -0.16 -17.72
C PRO A 43 -13.69 0.07 -16.35
N THR A 44 -13.24 1.31 -16.12
CA THR A 44 -12.86 1.80 -14.79
C THR A 44 -14.12 1.76 -13.92
N PRO A 45 -14.07 1.16 -12.72
CA PRO A 45 -15.20 1.18 -11.79
C PRO A 45 -15.48 2.60 -11.32
N ASP A 46 -16.70 2.82 -10.83
CA ASP A 46 -17.09 4.09 -10.23
C ASP A 46 -16.17 4.38 -9.03
N VAL A 47 -15.70 5.63 -8.94
CA VAL A 47 -14.86 6.10 -7.84
C VAL A 47 -15.72 6.78 -6.77
N VAL A 48 -15.28 6.67 -5.53
CA VAL A 48 -15.80 7.41 -4.39
C VAL A 48 -15.16 8.79 -4.39
N SER A 49 -15.97 9.84 -4.50
CA SER A 49 -15.54 11.23 -4.40
C SER A 49 -16.37 11.96 -3.35
N PHE A 50 -15.91 13.15 -2.95
CA PHE A 50 -16.65 14.02 -2.03
C PHE A 50 -17.16 15.26 -2.76
N ASP A 51 -18.24 15.87 -2.27
CA ASP A 51 -18.89 17.02 -2.94
C ASP A 51 -17.97 18.25 -3.05
N ASP A 52 -16.99 18.35 -2.16
CA ASP A 52 -16.03 19.43 -2.02
C ASP A 52 -14.61 19.04 -2.49
N SER A 53 -14.46 17.87 -3.12
CA SER A 53 -13.17 17.38 -3.62
C SER A 53 -13.24 17.08 -5.12
N GLU A 54 -12.17 17.45 -5.86
CA GLU A 54 -12.07 17.10 -7.29
C GLU A 54 -11.58 15.67 -7.50
N SER A 55 -10.88 15.12 -6.51
CA SER A 55 -10.35 13.77 -6.54
C SER A 55 -11.27 12.73 -5.90
N GLY A 56 -10.96 11.47 -6.18
CA GLY A 56 -11.62 10.32 -5.60
C GLY A 56 -10.74 9.09 -5.57
N PHE A 57 -11.27 8.01 -5.02
CA PHE A 57 -10.58 6.73 -4.91
C PHE A 57 -11.53 5.57 -5.19
N TRP A 58 -10.97 4.43 -5.56
CA TRP A 58 -11.74 3.20 -5.70
C TRP A 58 -11.92 2.49 -4.36
N GLU A 59 -13.12 1.95 -4.08
CA GLU A 59 -13.51 1.44 -2.75
C GLU A 59 -12.76 0.17 -2.28
N TYR A 60 -11.83 -0.34 -3.09
CA TYR A 60 -10.98 -1.48 -2.78
C TYR A 60 -9.50 -1.21 -3.12
N LEU A 61 -8.64 -1.86 -2.35
CA LEU A 61 -7.24 -2.04 -2.65
C LEU A 61 -7.01 -3.37 -3.38
N SER A 62 -6.01 -3.39 -4.25
CA SER A 62 -5.67 -4.53 -5.08
C SER A 62 -4.27 -5.08 -4.79
N PRO A 63 -4.04 -6.40 -4.87
CA PRO A 63 -2.72 -6.99 -4.69
C PRO A 63 -1.77 -6.75 -5.89
N ARG A 64 -2.28 -6.20 -6.98
CA ARG A 64 -1.57 -5.77 -8.19
C ARG A 64 -2.40 -4.67 -8.82
N GLU A 65 -1.77 -3.85 -9.65
CA GLU A 65 -2.48 -2.87 -10.47
C GLU A 65 -3.62 -3.55 -11.27
N GLY A 66 -4.84 -3.10 -11.00
CA GLY A 66 -6.05 -3.59 -11.65
C GLY A 66 -7.16 -3.95 -10.65
N PHE A 67 -8.39 -3.68 -11.05
CA PHE A 67 -9.58 -3.72 -10.20
C PHE A 67 -9.93 -5.11 -9.66
N GLN A 68 -9.41 -5.45 -8.48
CA GLN A 68 -9.74 -6.66 -7.73
C GLN A 68 -10.39 -6.33 -6.38
N LYS A 69 -11.65 -6.73 -6.21
CA LYS A 69 -12.42 -6.47 -4.99
C LYS A 69 -12.02 -7.44 -3.87
N ARG A 70 -10.90 -7.18 -3.18
CA ARG A 70 -10.37 -8.08 -2.11
C ARG A 70 -10.16 -7.39 -0.77
N SER A 71 -9.64 -6.17 -0.79
CA SER A 71 -9.20 -5.43 0.40
C SER A 71 -10.02 -4.15 0.48
N PRO A 72 -11.09 -4.08 1.28
CA PRO A 72 -11.95 -2.90 1.30
C PRO A 72 -11.26 -1.74 2.02
N VAL A 73 -11.49 -0.52 1.52
CA VAL A 73 -11.29 0.70 2.29
C VAL A 73 -12.38 0.77 3.35
N ASN A 74 -12.02 0.99 4.61
CA ASN A 74 -12.99 0.91 5.71
C ASN A 74 -12.89 2.05 6.73
N VAL A 75 -11.92 2.94 6.57
CA VAL A 75 -11.89 4.24 7.25
C VAL A 75 -11.52 5.29 6.21
N ILE A 76 -12.15 6.46 6.32
CA ILE A 76 -11.85 7.66 5.54
C ILE A 76 -11.78 8.79 6.55
N VAL A 77 -10.73 9.61 6.46
CA VAL A 77 -10.60 10.81 7.28
C VAL A 77 -10.45 12.02 6.34
N ARG A 78 -11.26 13.05 6.53
CA ARG A 78 -11.15 14.33 5.83
C ARG A 78 -10.21 15.23 6.63
N GLY A 79 -8.98 15.41 6.15
CA GLY A 79 -7.89 16.11 6.83
C GLY A 79 -6.53 15.72 6.25
N ASP A 80 -5.50 16.44 6.67
CA ASP A 80 -4.09 16.20 6.29
C ASP A 80 -3.54 14.93 6.96
N VAL A 81 -2.67 14.20 6.25
CA VAL A 81 -2.07 12.95 6.74
C VAL A 81 -1.23 13.16 8.00
N ASP A 82 -0.55 14.30 8.14
CA ASP A 82 0.30 14.62 9.30
C ASP A 82 -0.56 14.81 10.57
N ASP A 83 -1.69 15.52 10.44
CA ASP A 83 -2.63 15.73 11.55
C ASP A 83 -3.28 14.41 11.98
N ILE A 84 -3.61 13.55 11.01
CA ILE A 84 -4.17 12.22 11.23
C ILE A 84 -3.17 11.33 11.96
N GLU A 85 -1.92 11.29 11.49
CA GLU A 85 -0.85 10.55 12.16
C GLU A 85 -0.68 11.03 13.59
N GLN A 86 -0.63 12.35 13.81
CA GLN A 86 -0.49 12.93 15.13
C GLN A 86 -1.64 12.50 16.06
N ILE A 87 -2.89 12.57 15.60
CA ILE A 87 -4.05 12.15 16.39
C ILE A 87 -3.97 10.67 16.75
N LEU A 88 -3.61 9.81 15.79
CA LEU A 88 -3.53 8.37 16.00
C LEU A 88 -2.38 7.98 16.95
N THR A 89 -1.23 8.66 16.86
CA THR A 89 -0.01 8.32 17.61
C THR A 89 0.09 9.02 18.97
N GLU A 90 -0.54 10.19 19.16
CA GLU A 90 -0.43 10.96 20.40
C GLU A 90 -1.68 10.91 21.28
N ALA A 91 -2.88 10.77 20.70
CA ALA A 91 -4.12 10.94 21.45
C ALA A 91 -4.79 9.61 21.87
N GLY A 92 -5.46 9.62 23.02
CA GLY A 92 -6.24 8.48 23.52
C GLY A 92 -5.44 7.29 24.07
N GLY A 93 -4.11 7.36 24.09
CA GLY A 93 -3.24 6.30 24.62
C GLY A 93 -1.93 6.10 23.86
N GLY A 94 -1.81 6.64 22.63
CA GLY A 94 -0.61 6.52 21.81
C GLY A 94 -0.22 5.07 21.54
N ASP A 95 -1.22 4.26 21.22
CA ASP A 95 -1.03 2.83 20.96
C ASP A 95 -0.53 2.55 19.54
N TRP A 96 -0.73 3.50 18.61
CA TRP A 96 -0.29 3.37 17.23
C TRP A 96 1.15 3.88 17.07
N SER A 97 1.97 3.11 16.36
CA SER A 97 3.32 3.50 15.96
C SER A 97 3.54 3.26 14.47
N GLU A 98 4.40 4.05 13.86
CA GLU A 98 4.91 3.76 12.51
C GLU A 98 5.64 2.41 12.51
N ILE A 99 5.54 1.69 11.38
CA ILE A 99 6.21 0.41 11.21
C ILE A 99 7.72 0.60 11.13
N ASN A 100 8.44 -0.26 11.84
CA ASN A 100 9.90 -0.28 11.83
C ASN A 100 10.41 -0.68 10.43
N GLU A 101 11.51 -0.09 9.94
CA GLU A 101 12.14 -0.50 8.66
C GLU A 101 12.40 -2.02 8.57
N SER A 102 12.68 -2.69 9.69
CA SER A 102 12.90 -4.15 9.73
C SER A 102 11.63 -5.00 9.66
N GLU A 103 10.48 -4.38 9.84
CA GLU A 103 9.15 -4.97 9.88
C GLU A 103 8.29 -4.60 8.67
N GLU A 104 8.77 -3.66 7.85
CA GLU A 104 8.25 -3.40 6.52
C GLU A 104 8.20 -4.67 5.67
N GLU A 105 7.15 -4.78 4.88
CA GLU A 105 6.99 -5.91 3.97
C GLU A 105 8.05 -5.85 2.87
N ALA A 106 8.75 -6.97 2.66
CA ALA A 106 9.72 -7.08 1.60
C ALA A 106 9.07 -6.84 0.22
N LEU A 107 9.39 -5.71 -0.39
CA LEU A 107 8.96 -5.38 -1.74
C LEU A 107 9.71 -6.25 -2.77
N PRO A 108 9.17 -6.39 -4.00
CA PRO A 108 9.84 -7.14 -5.06
C PRO A 108 11.28 -6.68 -5.33
N ASP A 109 11.56 -5.40 -5.08
CA ASP A 109 12.85 -4.77 -5.36
C ASP A 109 13.84 -4.87 -4.17
N THR A 110 13.35 -5.14 -2.95
CA THR A 110 14.14 -5.13 -1.70
C THR A 110 15.28 -6.17 -1.69
N TYR A 111 15.15 -7.26 -2.45
CA TYR A 111 16.16 -8.34 -2.48
C TYR A 111 16.51 -8.83 -3.89
N SER A 112 16.45 -7.96 -4.90
CA SER A 112 16.94 -8.29 -6.25
C SER A 112 18.45 -8.60 -6.22
N LEU A 113 18.80 -9.87 -6.02
CA LEU A 113 20.18 -10.40 -6.00
C LEU A 113 20.89 -10.34 -7.37
N THR A 114 20.22 -9.82 -8.40
CA THR A 114 20.86 -9.48 -9.67
C THR A 114 21.54 -8.11 -9.55
N GLY A 115 22.68 -8.10 -8.86
CA GLY A 115 23.71 -7.10 -9.13
C GLY A 115 24.05 -7.19 -10.61
N GLY A 116 23.47 -6.30 -11.41
CA GLY A 116 23.83 -6.13 -12.80
C GLY A 116 25.29 -5.75 -12.84
N ASN A 117 26.15 -6.65 -13.31
CA ASN A 117 27.34 -6.24 -14.02
C ASN A 117 26.84 -5.55 -15.30
N ALA A 118 26.41 -4.29 -15.16
CA ALA A 118 26.48 -3.34 -16.25
C ALA A 118 27.97 -3.12 -16.49
N SER A 119 28.57 -4.02 -17.26
CA SER A 119 29.83 -3.70 -17.91
C SER A 119 29.52 -2.57 -18.87
N ASP A 120 29.81 -1.35 -18.44
CA ASP A 120 29.93 -0.18 -19.30
C ASP A 120 31.00 -0.48 -20.34
N ASN A 121 30.59 -1.09 -21.45
CA ASN A 121 31.42 -1.12 -22.66
C ASN A 121 31.05 0.11 -23.48
N GLU A 122 31.33 1.29 -22.91
CA GLU A 122 31.50 2.48 -23.74
C GLU A 122 32.74 2.26 -24.60
N SER A 123 32.48 2.27 -25.91
CA SER A 123 33.48 2.16 -26.93
C SER A 123 34.28 3.47 -26.99
N GLU A 124 35.34 3.58 -26.20
CA GLU A 124 36.36 4.61 -26.41
C GLU A 124 37.69 4.01 -26.89
N ASN A 125 37.99 4.43 -28.11
CA ASN A 125 39.13 4.12 -28.95
C ASN A 125 40.41 4.74 -28.36
N VAL A 126 41.36 3.91 -27.91
CA VAL A 126 42.76 4.33 -27.77
C VAL A 126 43.69 3.27 -28.36
N SER A 127 44.20 3.63 -29.55
CA SER A 127 45.35 3.06 -30.25
C SER A 127 46.54 2.82 -29.31
N ASN A 128 47.26 1.70 -29.48
CA ASN A 128 48.66 1.71 -29.94
C ASN A 128 49.30 0.30 -30.06
N ASN A 129 49.81 0.05 -31.27
CA ASN A 129 51.04 -0.67 -31.64
C ASN A 129 51.18 -2.18 -31.37
N ALA A 130 50.90 -2.92 -32.44
CA ALA A 130 51.83 -3.79 -33.17
C ALA A 130 52.98 -4.47 -32.39
N THR A 131 52.99 -5.82 -32.40
CA THR A 131 54.05 -6.64 -33.02
C THR A 131 53.61 -8.11 -33.09
N ARG A 132 53.63 -8.68 -34.30
CA ARG A 132 53.62 -10.13 -34.60
C ARG A 132 54.95 -10.45 -35.30
N PRO A 133 55.59 -11.59 -35.00
CA PRO A 133 55.78 -12.63 -36.03
C PRO A 133 55.57 -14.05 -35.46
N THR A 134 54.64 -14.86 -35.99
CA THR A 134 54.89 -16.01 -36.91
C THR A 134 56.04 -16.95 -36.54
N THR A 135 55.73 -18.25 -36.34
CA THR A 135 56.36 -19.37 -37.05
C THR A 135 55.46 -20.62 -36.98
N GLU A 136 55.18 -21.20 -38.15
CA GLU A 136 54.49 -22.46 -38.37
C GLU A 136 55.46 -23.65 -38.29
N THR A 137 55.01 -24.83 -37.86
CA THR A 137 55.38 -26.16 -38.41
C THR A 137 54.32 -27.21 -37.98
N ILE A 138 53.84 -28.02 -38.95
CA ILE A 138 52.85 -29.13 -38.91
C ILE A 138 53.59 -30.42 -39.42
N PRO A 139 53.14 -31.71 -39.37
CA PRO A 139 52.12 -32.49 -38.60
C PRO A 139 52.61 -33.84 -37.96
N ASN A 140 51.65 -34.59 -37.38
CA ASN A 140 51.57 -36.06 -37.20
C ASN A 140 52.34 -36.64 -35.99
N GLU A 141 51.86 -37.60 -35.20
CA GLU A 141 50.68 -38.47 -35.27
C GLU A 141 50.43 -39.04 -33.86
N SER A 142 49.14 -39.25 -33.53
CA SER A 142 48.56 -40.22 -32.59
C SER A 142 49.49 -40.96 -31.61
N VAL A 143 49.26 -40.84 -30.30
CA VAL A 143 48.84 -41.93 -29.39
C VAL A 143 48.57 -41.30 -28.00
N ASN A 144 47.39 -41.58 -27.45
CA ASN A 144 46.85 -40.96 -26.23
C ASN A 144 47.66 -41.33 -24.97
N ASN A 145 48.26 -40.33 -24.33
CA ASN A 145 48.67 -40.34 -22.91
C ASN A 145 47.38 -40.24 -22.04
N THR A 146 47.29 -40.71 -20.79
CA THR A 146 48.30 -40.68 -19.72
C THR A 146 47.91 -41.68 -18.62
N THR A 147 48.89 -42.42 -18.12
CA THR A 147 48.83 -43.18 -16.85
C THR A 147 49.64 -42.42 -15.79
N ASN A 148 49.06 -42.30 -14.58
CA ASN A 148 49.61 -42.20 -13.21
C ASN A 148 51.13 -41.95 -13.05
N GLU A 149 51.67 -41.15 -12.12
CA GLU A 149 51.29 -40.88 -10.73
C GLU A 149 52.28 -39.85 -10.11
N SER A 150 51.88 -39.22 -8.98
CA SER A 150 52.75 -38.74 -7.87
C SER A 150 53.33 -37.30 -7.95
N VAL A 151 53.22 -36.38 -6.97
CA VAL A 151 52.69 -36.40 -5.59
C VAL A 151 52.52 -34.96 -5.02
N ASN A 152 51.44 -34.78 -4.24
CA ASN A 152 51.13 -33.89 -3.10
C ASN A 152 51.34 -32.35 -3.13
N ASN A 153 50.23 -31.63 -2.97
CA ASN A 153 50.03 -30.87 -1.73
C ASN A 153 48.55 -30.73 -1.36
N THR A 154 48.30 -31.00 -0.09
CA THR A 154 47.02 -31.09 0.60
C THR A 154 46.29 -29.75 0.70
N THR A 155 45.04 -29.72 0.24
CA THR A 155 43.98 -28.96 0.89
C THR A 155 42.69 -29.73 0.75
N ASP A 156 42.35 -30.46 1.80
CA ASP A 156 41.01 -30.97 2.03
C ASP A 156 40.07 -29.75 2.08
N ASN A 157 39.36 -29.47 0.99
CA ASN A 157 38.20 -28.59 1.05
C ASN A 157 37.01 -29.38 0.53
N GLU A 158 36.24 -29.87 1.50
CA GLU A 158 35.01 -30.60 1.33
C GLU A 158 34.19 -30.07 0.15
N SER A 159 33.75 -31.01 -0.68
CA SER A 159 32.59 -30.81 -1.55
C SER A 159 31.36 -30.55 -0.67
N ARG A 160 31.26 -29.34 -0.10
CA ARG A 160 30.03 -28.82 0.48
C ARG A 160 29.10 -28.58 -0.69
N GLY A 161 28.00 -29.33 -0.69
CA GLY A 161 27.03 -29.42 -1.77
C GLY A 161 26.73 -28.09 -2.42
N ARG A 162 26.82 -28.07 -3.76
CA ARG A 162 26.28 -27.00 -4.59
C ARG A 162 24.82 -26.81 -4.19
N ILE A 163 24.51 -25.71 -3.48
CA ILE A 163 23.12 -25.37 -3.16
C ILE A 163 22.40 -25.24 -4.50
N PRO A 164 21.30 -25.99 -4.73
CA PRO A 164 20.52 -25.84 -5.95
C PRO A 164 20.12 -24.37 -6.06
N SER A 165 20.19 -23.81 -7.27
CA SER A 165 19.72 -22.45 -7.52
C SER A 165 18.25 -22.36 -7.12
N LEU A 166 18.00 -21.84 -5.92
CA LEU A 166 16.66 -21.61 -5.41
C LEU A 166 16.12 -20.43 -6.21
N ASN A 167 15.15 -20.72 -7.07
CA ASN A 167 14.37 -19.68 -7.73
C ASN A 167 13.33 -19.20 -6.71
N TRP A 168 13.73 -18.24 -5.88
CA TRP A 168 12.81 -17.56 -4.98
C TRP A 168 11.76 -16.83 -5.84
N GLY A 169 10.49 -17.22 -5.69
CA GLY A 169 9.38 -16.49 -6.31
C GLY A 169 9.25 -15.10 -5.68
N LYS A 170 8.53 -14.19 -6.36
CA LYS A 170 8.17 -12.91 -5.77
C LYS A 170 7.38 -13.15 -4.48
N ALA A 171 7.71 -12.41 -3.43
CA ALA A 171 6.86 -12.35 -2.25
C ALA A 171 5.58 -11.61 -2.65
N ASP A 172 4.55 -12.37 -3.00
CA ASP A 172 3.25 -11.80 -3.34
C ASP A 172 2.44 -11.53 -2.07
N GLY A 173 1.79 -10.36 -2.02
CA GLY A 173 0.71 -10.11 -1.06
C GLY A 173 1.04 -9.18 0.08
N GLY A 174 2.20 -8.53 0.10
CA GLY A 174 2.45 -7.39 0.98
C GLY A 174 1.72 -6.13 0.49
N VAL A 175 2.30 -5.49 -0.52
CA VAL A 175 1.77 -4.27 -1.16
C VAL A 175 0.30 -4.34 -1.50
N ARG A 176 -0.42 -3.26 -1.18
CA ARG A 176 -1.79 -3.02 -1.62
C ARG A 176 -1.83 -1.74 -2.44
N TYR A 177 -2.26 -1.88 -3.69
CA TYR A 177 -2.42 -0.77 -4.60
C TYR A 177 -3.78 -0.14 -4.42
N ALA A 178 -3.82 1.17 -4.17
CA ALA A 178 -5.02 1.98 -4.28
C ALA A 178 -5.13 2.55 -5.70
N TYR A 179 -6.35 2.65 -6.22
CA TYR A 179 -6.61 3.44 -7.43
C TYR A 179 -7.14 4.80 -7.01
N VAL A 180 -6.47 5.86 -7.44
CA VAL A 180 -6.85 7.25 -7.18
C VAL A 180 -7.18 7.93 -8.50
N ASP A 181 -8.20 8.77 -8.49
CA ASP A 181 -8.61 9.62 -9.60
C ASP A 181 -8.38 11.07 -9.20
N PRO A 182 -7.38 11.78 -9.77
CA PRO A 182 -7.11 13.17 -9.42
C PRO A 182 -8.16 14.17 -9.93
N GLY A 183 -9.11 13.72 -10.77
CA GLY A 183 -10.17 14.55 -11.31
C GLY A 183 -10.01 14.83 -12.81
N PRO A 184 -10.73 15.83 -13.36
CA PRO A 184 -10.97 15.94 -14.80
C PRO A 184 -9.73 16.27 -15.65
N ASN A 185 -8.65 16.73 -15.03
CA ASN A 185 -7.46 17.20 -15.72
C ASN A 185 -6.35 16.14 -15.84
N GLU A 186 -6.47 15.03 -15.11
CA GLU A 186 -5.46 13.98 -15.06
C GLU A 186 -6.12 12.59 -15.15
N SER A 187 -5.36 11.58 -15.58
CA SER A 187 -5.86 10.21 -15.58
C SER A 187 -5.61 9.55 -14.23
N GLY A 188 -6.63 8.88 -13.67
CA GLY A 188 -6.44 8.08 -12.47
C GLY A 188 -5.36 6.99 -12.62
N TYR A 189 -4.65 6.75 -11.52
CA TYR A 189 -3.46 5.90 -11.46
C TYR A 189 -3.47 5.00 -10.23
N TRP A 190 -2.59 3.99 -10.23
CA TRP A 190 -2.38 3.13 -9.09
C TRP A 190 -1.23 3.65 -8.23
N THR A 191 -1.45 3.75 -6.93
CA THR A 191 -0.44 4.17 -5.96
C THR A 191 -0.31 3.15 -4.83
N THR A 192 0.80 3.24 -4.09
CA THR A 192 1.06 2.47 -2.88
C THR A 192 0.73 3.30 -1.63
N GLU A 193 0.89 2.68 -0.47
CA GLU A 193 0.66 3.29 0.84
C GLU A 193 1.54 4.55 1.03
N THR A 194 0.96 5.63 1.55
CA THR A 194 1.68 6.83 1.98
C THR A 194 2.34 6.62 3.33
N LEU A 195 1.60 6.00 4.26
CA LEU A 195 2.03 5.72 5.63
C LEU A 195 1.41 4.39 6.10
N GLN A 196 2.10 3.71 7.01
CA GLN A 196 1.59 2.52 7.68
C GLN A 196 1.77 2.63 9.19
N LEU A 197 0.70 2.34 9.94
CA LEU A 197 0.68 2.39 11.41
C LEU A 197 0.24 1.06 12.00
N GLU A 198 0.80 0.68 13.12
CA GLU A 198 0.51 -0.57 13.81
C GLU A 198 0.30 -0.41 15.31
N ASP A 199 -0.44 -1.36 15.88
CA ASP A 199 -0.69 -1.47 17.31
C ASP A 199 -0.68 -2.96 17.69
N GLY A 200 0.36 -3.40 18.39
CA GLY A 200 0.54 -4.78 18.86
C GLY A 200 1.96 -5.31 18.66
N ASP A 201 2.09 -6.64 18.62
CA ASP A 201 3.38 -7.32 18.48
C ASP A 201 3.54 -7.92 17.07
N TYR A 202 4.64 -7.62 16.38
CA TYR A 202 4.95 -8.14 15.04
C TYR A 202 4.82 -9.66 14.93
N TYR A 203 5.44 -10.41 15.85
CA TYR A 203 5.39 -11.89 15.89
C TYR A 203 4.19 -12.44 16.67
N GLY A 204 3.23 -11.58 17.03
CA GLY A 204 2.04 -11.89 17.81
C GLY A 204 0.76 -11.55 17.05
N GLN A 205 -0.04 -10.69 17.66
CA GLN A 205 -1.25 -10.12 17.07
C GLN A 205 -1.08 -8.60 17.03
N ARG A 206 -1.53 -7.98 15.94
CA ARG A 206 -1.55 -6.53 15.80
C ARG A 206 -2.76 -6.06 15.00
N ASN A 207 -3.16 -4.83 15.23
CA ASN A 207 -3.93 -4.06 14.27
C ASN A 207 -2.95 -3.31 13.36
N HIS A 208 -3.32 -3.15 12.10
CA HIS A 208 -2.51 -2.51 11.08
C HIS A 208 -3.39 -1.57 10.25
N ILE A 209 -2.86 -0.38 9.96
CA ILE A 209 -3.45 0.66 9.12
C ILE A 209 -2.52 0.89 7.93
N ARG A 210 -3.10 0.90 6.74
CA ARG A 210 -2.48 1.42 5.52
C ARG A 210 -3.21 2.69 5.11
N LEU A 211 -2.49 3.79 4.99
CA LEU A 211 -3.02 5.11 4.64
C LEU A 211 -2.69 5.42 3.18
N TYR A 212 -3.66 6.02 2.48
CA TYR A 212 -3.52 6.51 1.10
C TYR A 212 -4.05 7.93 1.06
N GLU A 213 -3.15 8.87 0.80
CA GLU A 213 -3.48 10.28 0.68
C GLU A 213 -4.17 10.58 -0.65
N SER A 214 -4.90 11.68 -0.68
CA SER A 214 -5.43 12.24 -1.92
C SER A 214 -4.30 12.53 -2.91
N PRO A 215 -4.58 12.52 -4.23
CA PRO A 215 -3.59 12.85 -5.23
C PRO A 215 -3.34 14.37 -5.37
N ASN A 216 -4.14 15.23 -4.74
CA ASN A 216 -4.11 16.68 -4.93
C ASN A 216 -3.82 17.38 -3.60
N GLU A 217 -2.84 18.29 -3.56
CA GLU A 217 -2.46 19.04 -2.35
C GLU A 217 -3.60 19.90 -1.75
N ASP A 218 -4.61 20.26 -2.54
CA ASP A 218 -5.77 21.03 -2.09
C ASP A 218 -6.97 20.15 -1.66
N ASP A 219 -6.88 18.82 -1.81
CA ASP A 219 -7.93 17.87 -1.43
C ASP A 219 -7.55 17.12 -0.14
N ASP A 220 -8.10 17.52 1.00
CA ASP A 220 -7.75 16.89 2.27
C ASP A 220 -8.63 15.65 2.55
N TRP A 221 -8.21 14.50 2.03
CA TRP A 221 -8.76 13.21 2.44
C TRP A 221 -7.70 12.11 2.44
N VAL A 222 -7.85 11.19 3.41
CA VAL A 222 -7.04 9.98 3.53
C VAL A 222 -7.97 8.78 3.58
N ALA A 223 -7.80 7.86 2.63
CA ALA A 223 -8.46 6.56 2.62
C ALA A 223 -7.59 5.54 3.35
N MET A 224 -8.20 4.67 4.14
CA MET A 224 -7.48 3.67 4.92
C MET A 224 -8.03 2.27 4.74
N GLN A 225 -7.12 1.31 4.67
CA GLN A 225 -7.41 -0.06 5.07
C GLN A 225 -6.94 -0.26 6.50
N THR A 226 -7.85 -0.71 7.35
CA THR A 226 -7.54 -1.15 8.70
C THR A 226 -7.87 -2.64 8.83
N HIS A 227 -6.95 -3.42 9.40
CA HIS A 227 -7.20 -4.83 9.66
C HIS A 227 -6.46 -5.35 10.90
N SER A 228 -7.04 -6.38 11.50
CA SER A 228 -6.40 -7.18 12.54
C SER A 228 -5.71 -8.37 11.89
N GLU A 229 -4.51 -8.68 12.35
CA GLU A 229 -3.71 -9.79 11.84
C GLU A 229 -2.92 -10.47 12.95
N HIS A 230 -2.40 -11.65 12.62
CA HIS A 230 -1.50 -12.40 13.49
C HIS A 230 -0.37 -13.00 12.68
N PHE A 231 0.79 -13.18 13.32
CA PHE A 231 1.88 -13.93 12.74
C PHE A 231 1.60 -15.44 12.81
N ASP A 232 1.48 -16.10 11.66
CA ASP A 232 1.32 -17.55 11.57
C ASP A 232 2.70 -18.21 11.50
N TRP A 233 3.16 -18.75 12.64
CA TRP A 233 4.43 -19.44 12.78
C TRP A 233 4.63 -20.66 11.87
N PHE A 234 3.56 -21.26 11.33
CA PHE A 234 3.68 -22.39 10.41
C PHE A 234 3.91 -21.95 8.97
N THR A 235 3.41 -20.77 8.60
CA THR A 235 3.59 -20.21 7.24
C THR A 235 4.56 -19.05 7.18
N LEU A 236 5.07 -18.61 8.35
CA LEU A 236 6.01 -17.51 8.53
C LEU A 236 5.54 -16.22 7.84
N ARG A 237 4.24 -15.91 7.98
CA ARG A 237 3.59 -14.73 7.40
C ARG A 237 2.47 -14.22 8.30
N HIS A 238 2.15 -12.94 8.19
CA HIS A 238 0.93 -12.41 8.77
C HIS A 238 -0.30 -12.96 8.04
N ARG A 239 -1.35 -13.27 8.81
CA ARG A 239 -2.67 -13.59 8.30
C ARG A 239 -3.68 -12.61 8.84
N VAL A 240 -4.40 -11.98 7.93
CA VAL A 240 -5.53 -11.12 8.23
C VAL A 240 -6.67 -11.93 8.85
N HIS A 241 -7.15 -11.49 10.00
CA HIS A 241 -8.36 -12.00 10.64
C HIS A 241 -9.62 -11.32 10.10
N GLY A 242 -9.58 -9.99 10.02
CA GLY A 242 -10.72 -9.18 9.63
C GLY A 242 -10.45 -7.69 9.82
N SER A 243 -11.35 -6.86 9.30
CA SER A 243 -11.24 -5.41 9.25
C SER A 243 -12.04 -4.70 10.35
N GLN A 244 -13.14 -5.29 10.82
CA GLN A 244 -14.05 -4.60 11.75
C GLN A 244 -13.41 -4.28 13.10
N SER A 245 -12.53 -5.16 13.60
CA SER A 245 -11.87 -4.93 14.91
C SER A 245 -10.96 -3.70 14.85
N ALA A 246 -10.13 -3.61 13.81
CA ALA A 246 -9.22 -2.48 13.62
C ALA A 246 -9.98 -1.19 13.29
N GLN A 247 -11.02 -1.27 12.44
CA GLN A 247 -11.89 -0.13 12.15
C GLN A 247 -12.52 0.45 13.42
N ARG A 248 -13.07 -0.40 14.30
CA ARG A 248 -13.64 0.03 15.58
C ARG A 248 -12.60 0.65 16.50
N LYS A 249 -11.35 0.16 16.49
CA LYS A 249 -10.26 0.76 17.27
C LYS A 249 -9.95 2.17 16.76
N VAL A 250 -9.81 2.35 15.44
CA VAL A 250 -9.58 3.68 14.84
C VAL A 250 -10.75 4.63 15.11
N GLU A 251 -11.98 4.18 14.87
CA GLU A 251 -13.21 4.95 15.15
C GLU A 251 -13.26 5.38 16.63
N SER A 252 -13.02 4.45 17.56
CA SER A 252 -12.99 4.76 18.99
C SER A 252 -11.84 5.70 19.38
N GLY A 253 -10.71 5.65 18.67
CA GLY A 253 -9.57 6.54 18.88
C GLY A 253 -9.95 7.99 18.55
N PHE A 254 -10.52 8.21 17.36
CA PHE A 254 -11.02 9.53 16.96
C PHE A 254 -12.14 10.02 17.89
N MET A 255 -13.13 9.18 18.23
CA MET A 255 -14.21 9.56 19.15
C MET A 255 -13.73 9.90 20.57
N ALA A 256 -12.56 9.40 20.99
CA ALA A 256 -11.96 9.71 22.28
C ALA A 256 -11.14 11.01 22.26
N HIS A 257 -10.88 11.57 21.08
CA HIS A 257 -10.08 12.78 20.93
C HIS A 257 -10.85 14.02 21.44
N PRO A 258 -10.27 14.85 22.33
CA PRO A 258 -10.99 15.99 22.92
C PRO A 258 -11.47 17.06 21.94
N GLN A 259 -10.85 17.14 20.76
CA GLN A 259 -11.20 18.10 19.71
C GLN A 259 -12.20 17.55 18.69
N ILE A 260 -12.56 16.27 18.77
CA ILE A 260 -13.50 15.61 17.84
C ILE A 260 -14.83 15.40 18.56
N ASP A 261 -15.92 15.91 17.99
CA ASP A 261 -17.28 15.62 18.42
C ASP A 261 -17.77 14.34 17.75
N ALA A 262 -17.87 13.26 18.52
CA ALA A 262 -18.31 11.96 18.01
C ALA A 262 -19.72 11.95 17.36
N GLN A 263 -20.55 12.97 17.56
CA GLN A 263 -21.86 13.08 16.93
C GLN A 263 -21.85 13.87 15.62
N GLU A 264 -20.95 14.82 15.48
CA GLU A 264 -20.88 15.72 14.32
C GLU A 264 -19.77 15.28 13.35
N ASP A 265 -18.61 14.88 13.88
CA ASP A 265 -17.40 14.64 13.11
C ASP A 265 -17.19 13.17 12.74
N VAL A 266 -17.91 12.23 13.36
CA VAL A 266 -17.76 10.79 13.09
C VAL A 266 -19.07 10.20 12.59
N SER A 267 -19.05 9.71 11.36
CA SER A 267 -20.21 9.12 10.70
C SER A 267 -19.86 7.81 9.97
N ARG A 268 -20.86 7.20 9.34
CA ARG A 268 -20.70 5.96 8.56
C ARG A 268 -21.13 6.24 7.12
N ILE A 269 -20.30 5.85 6.16
CA ILE A 269 -20.58 5.95 4.73
C ILE A 269 -20.67 4.55 4.12
N TYR A 270 -21.68 4.31 3.29
CA TYR A 270 -21.85 3.03 2.60
C TYR A 270 -21.07 3.04 1.29
N LEU A 271 -20.09 2.15 1.18
CA LEU A 271 -19.22 2.00 0.01
C LEU A 271 -19.56 0.77 -0.84
N ASP A 272 -20.56 -0.02 -0.43
CA ASP A 272 -20.91 -1.30 -1.09
C ASP A 272 -19.70 -2.26 -1.19
N ASN A 273 -18.78 -2.18 -0.23
CA ASN A 273 -17.51 -2.91 -0.25
C ASN A 273 -17.42 -4.12 0.69
N GLY A 274 -18.56 -4.72 1.04
CA GLY A 274 -18.70 -5.79 2.03
C GLY A 274 -18.36 -7.20 1.56
N ASN A 275 -17.57 -7.38 0.49
CA ASN A 275 -17.29 -8.71 -0.08
C ASN A 275 -15.99 -9.36 0.44
N SER A 276 -15.40 -8.83 1.51
CA SER A 276 -14.23 -9.39 2.18
C SER A 276 -14.58 -10.05 3.53
N SER A 277 -13.59 -10.65 4.22
CA SER A 277 -13.75 -11.56 5.38
C SER A 277 -14.93 -11.24 6.31
N ASP A 278 -14.93 -10.05 6.89
CA ASP A 278 -15.94 -9.54 7.83
C ASP A 278 -16.39 -8.10 7.51
N ALA A 279 -16.02 -7.54 6.36
CA ALA A 279 -16.47 -6.19 5.99
C ALA A 279 -17.99 -6.16 5.75
N ASP A 280 -18.66 -5.13 6.27
CA ASP A 280 -20.12 -4.96 6.17
C ASP A 280 -20.53 -3.98 5.05
N GLY A 281 -19.56 -3.46 4.29
CA GLY A 281 -19.76 -2.47 3.24
C GLY A 281 -19.82 -1.03 3.73
N TRP A 282 -19.66 -0.78 5.04
CA TRP A 282 -19.65 0.54 5.64
C TRP A 282 -18.24 0.92 6.08
N ALA A 283 -17.80 2.10 5.64
CA ALA A 283 -16.60 2.75 6.17
C ALA A 283 -16.97 3.74 7.28
N THR A 284 -16.02 3.95 8.20
CA THR A 284 -16.07 5.07 9.14
C THR A 284 -15.58 6.31 8.39
N LEU A 285 -16.35 7.40 8.45
CA LEU A 285 -15.96 8.71 7.93
C LEU A 285 -15.71 9.64 9.10
N VAL A 286 -14.53 10.26 9.15
CA VAL A 286 -14.15 11.25 10.16
C VAL A 286 -13.90 12.58 9.47
N GLU A 287 -14.50 13.67 9.95
CA GLU A 287 -14.30 15.01 9.42
C GLU A 287 -13.44 15.85 10.37
N LEU A 288 -12.22 16.21 9.96
CA LEU A 288 -11.32 17.07 10.74
C LEU A 288 -11.38 18.54 10.31
N ALA A 289 -12.29 18.92 9.40
CA ALA A 289 -12.39 20.26 8.81
C ALA A 289 -12.61 21.42 9.81
N GLY A 290 -12.78 21.13 11.11
CA GLY A 290 -12.84 22.11 12.19
C GLY A 290 -11.64 22.10 13.17
N LEU A 291 -10.69 21.17 13.02
CA LEU A 291 -9.57 21.00 13.95
C LEU A 291 -8.46 22.00 13.61
N LEU A 292 -8.39 23.11 14.35
CA LEU A 292 -7.14 23.86 14.46
C LEU A 292 -6.20 23.06 15.36
N VAL A 293 -5.31 22.25 14.78
CA VAL A 293 -4.18 21.68 15.50
C VAL A 293 -3.24 22.84 15.87
N ILE A 294 -3.33 23.31 17.12
CA ILE A 294 -2.38 24.31 17.63
C ILE A 294 -1.11 23.54 17.95
N PRO A 295 0.03 23.79 17.25
CA PRO A 295 1.27 23.11 17.56
C PRO A 295 1.64 23.44 19.02
N THR A 296 1.69 22.42 19.87
CA THR A 296 2.13 22.58 21.25
C THR A 296 3.62 22.93 21.23
N LEU A 297 3.93 24.22 21.41
CA LEU A 297 5.30 24.71 21.63
C LEU A 297 5.86 24.12 22.94
N VAL A 298 6.46 22.93 22.88
CA VAL A 298 7.24 22.37 23.98
C VAL A 298 8.54 23.17 24.10
N GLY A 299 8.58 24.07 25.07
CA GLY A 299 9.72 24.93 25.33
C GLY A 299 10.97 24.13 25.72
N ILE A 300 11.99 24.17 24.86
CA ILE A 300 13.35 23.71 25.18
C ILE A 300 13.92 24.65 26.25
N ARG A 301 13.85 24.23 27.52
CA ARG A 301 14.59 24.88 28.60
C ARG A 301 16.07 24.49 28.48
N SER A 302 16.82 25.24 27.69
CA SER A 302 18.28 25.13 27.60
C SER A 302 18.91 25.47 28.96
N GLY A 303 19.16 24.44 29.78
CA GLY A 303 19.95 24.55 31.01
C GLY A 303 21.42 24.77 30.67
N ARG A 304 21.85 26.03 30.64
CA ARG A 304 23.28 26.39 30.73
C ARG A 304 23.82 25.83 32.04
N ARG A 305 24.70 24.83 31.97
CA ARG A 305 25.62 24.49 33.06
C ARG A 305 26.81 25.42 32.92
N ASP A 306 26.86 26.46 33.74
CA ASP A 306 28.06 27.25 33.95
C ASP A 306 29.09 26.34 34.63
N ALA A 307 30.16 26.02 33.89
CA ALA A 307 31.36 25.40 34.43
C ALA A 307 32.33 26.53 34.79
N ASP A 308 32.18 27.07 35.99
CA ASP A 308 33.19 27.97 36.57
C ASP A 308 34.40 27.14 37.03
N ALA A 309 35.43 27.16 36.20
CA ALA A 309 36.78 26.86 36.59
C ALA A 309 37.33 28.07 37.39
N ALA A 310 37.44 27.92 38.71
CA ALA A 310 38.21 28.84 39.54
C ALA A 310 39.35 28.09 40.22
N SER A 311 40.55 28.38 39.72
CA SER A 311 41.85 28.00 40.23
C SER A 311 42.06 28.43 41.69
N ASP A 312 42.61 27.48 42.44
CA ASP A 312 43.49 27.61 43.60
C ASP A 312 44.29 28.92 43.70
N ALA A 313 44.20 29.61 44.83
CA ALA A 313 45.34 30.11 45.62
C ALA A 313 44.90 31.11 46.71
N GLY A 314 45.21 30.79 47.97
CA GLY A 314 45.65 31.84 48.91
C GLY A 314 44.98 31.92 50.29
N ARG A 315 45.62 31.24 51.26
CA ARG A 315 46.11 31.81 52.53
C ARG A 315 45.12 32.19 53.66
N SER A 316 45.12 31.33 54.69
CA SER A 316 45.44 31.61 56.11
C SER A 316 44.67 32.66 56.93
N ALA A 317 44.05 32.19 58.04
CA ALA A 317 44.02 32.72 59.44
C ALA A 317 42.64 32.40 60.08
N GLU A 318 42.50 31.47 61.03
CA GLU A 318 42.84 31.50 62.47
C GLU A 318 41.75 32.11 63.40
N ARG A 319 41.27 31.27 64.35
CA ARG A 319 40.56 31.53 65.63
C ARG A 319 39.16 32.17 65.56
N VAL A 320 38.14 31.74 66.32
CA VAL A 320 38.04 31.22 67.70
C VAL A 320 37.02 30.09 67.78
#